data_AF-A0A3E1KE02-F1
#
_entry.id   AF-A0A3E1KE02-F1
#
_cell.length_a   1.000
_cell.length_b   1.000
_cell.length_c   1.000
_cell.angle_alpha   90.00
_cell.angle_beta   90.00
_cell.angle_gamma   90.00
#
_symmetry.space_group_name_H-M   'P 1'
#
loop_
_entity.id
_entity.type
_entity.pdbx_description
1 polymer ?
#
loop_
_entity_poly.entity_id
_entity_poly.type
_entity_poly.pdbx_seq_one_letter_code
_entity_poly.pdbx_strand_id
1 'polypeptide(L)'
;MLPPDPDASPQGPGTLRAPRRARRPRQCTVSYTHYPGAHDHAGDQHVPHVRLSGLWLEQLGFAIGTKLRITASEGQLLMEVLPPVEVPAKAPSVRR
;
A
#
# COMPACT_ATOMS: atom_id res chain seq x y z
N MET A 1 5.72 23.75 45.50
CA MET A 1 4.89 24.23 44.38
C MET A 1 5.79 24.39 43.16
N LEU A 2 5.57 23.60 42.10
CA LEU A 2 6.20 23.84 40.79
C LEU A 2 5.38 24.89 40.02
N PRO A 3 6.00 25.79 39.23
CA PRO A 3 5.26 26.67 38.33
C PRO A 3 4.64 25.86 37.17
N PRO A 4 3.48 26.26 36.62
CA PRO A 4 2.91 25.62 35.44
C PRO A 4 3.69 26.02 34.18
N ASP A 5 3.96 25.06 33.30
CA ASP A 5 4.59 25.27 32.00
C ASP A 5 3.75 26.18 31.09
N PRO A 6 4.31 27.28 30.53
CA PRO A 6 3.57 28.22 29.69
C PRO A 6 3.59 27.83 28.20
N ASP A 7 3.49 26.55 27.84
CA ASP A 7 3.49 26.14 26.43
C ASP A 7 2.40 25.11 26.06
N ALA A 8 1.28 25.14 26.78
CA ALA A 8 0.03 24.59 26.28
C ALA A 8 -0.62 25.58 25.29
N SER A 9 0.09 25.93 24.22
CA SER A 9 -0.51 26.61 23.07
C SER A 9 -1.36 25.58 22.31
N PRO A 10 -2.69 25.72 22.24
CA PRO A 10 -3.50 24.82 21.44
C PRO A 10 -3.14 25.03 19.97
N GLN A 11 -2.56 24.01 19.35
CA GLN A 11 -2.35 23.98 17.91
C GLN A 11 -3.69 24.27 17.23
N GLY A 12 -3.75 25.41 16.53
CA GLY A 12 -4.96 25.90 15.87
C GLY A 12 -5.59 24.87 14.92
N PRO A 13 -6.84 25.09 14.49
CA PRO A 13 -7.58 24.12 13.68
C PRO A 13 -6.75 23.76 12.44
N GLY A 14 -6.30 22.51 12.40
CA GLY A 14 -5.47 21.99 11.32
C GLY A 14 -6.12 22.34 9.99
N THR A 15 -5.42 23.12 9.17
CA THR A 15 -5.89 23.48 7.84
C THR A 15 -6.26 22.19 7.12
N LEU A 16 -7.53 22.06 6.74
CA LEU A 16 -8.01 20.93 5.97
C LEU A 16 -7.16 20.86 4.70
N ARG A 17 -6.24 19.89 4.66
CA ARG A 17 -5.32 19.71 3.53
C ARG A 17 -6.16 19.67 2.26
N ALA A 18 -5.86 20.57 1.34
CA ALA A 18 -6.42 20.59 -0.01
C ALA A 18 -6.51 19.15 -0.55
N PRO A 19 -7.57 18.80 -1.30
CA PRO A 19 -7.80 17.44 -1.77
C PRO A 19 -6.50 16.89 -2.38
N ARG A 20 -6.02 15.79 -1.81
CA ARG A 20 -4.72 15.20 -2.14
C ARG A 20 -4.76 14.81 -3.63
N ARG A 21 -4.26 15.68 -4.51
CA ARG A 21 -4.10 15.35 -5.93
C ARG A 21 -3.32 14.05 -6.04
N ALA A 22 -3.75 13.19 -6.96
CA ALA A 22 -3.03 11.98 -7.33
C ALA A 22 -1.62 12.37 -7.82
N ARG A 23 -0.63 12.35 -6.94
CA ARG A 23 0.77 12.58 -7.28
C ARG A 23 1.44 11.23 -7.40
N ARG A 24 1.81 10.87 -8.64
CA ARG A 24 2.63 9.71 -8.90
C ARG A 24 4.05 9.96 -8.38
N PRO A 25 4.54 9.23 -7.37
CA PRO A 25 5.92 9.31 -6.96
C PRO A 25 6.82 8.82 -8.10
N ARG A 26 7.92 9.54 -8.35
CA ARG A 26 8.93 9.15 -9.33
C ARG A 26 10.07 8.34 -8.72
N GLN A 27 10.28 8.49 -7.41
CA GLN A 27 11.32 7.81 -6.64
C GLN A 27 10.76 7.52 -5.24
N CYS A 28 11.20 6.41 -4.65
CA CYS A 28 10.93 6.09 -3.25
C CYS A 28 12.16 5.39 -2.67
N THR A 29 12.41 5.60 -1.38
CA THR A 29 13.48 4.92 -0.64
C THR A 29 12.93 3.61 -0.08
N VAL A 30 13.73 2.55 -0.19
CA VAL A 30 13.41 1.27 0.44
C VAL A 30 13.42 1.44 1.95
N SER A 31 12.28 1.17 2.57
CA SER A 31 12.11 1.11 4.02
C SER A 31 12.29 -0.31 4.53
N TYR A 32 12.09 -0.54 5.82
CA TYR A 32 12.00 -1.89 6.39
C TYR A 32 10.65 -2.11 7.06
N THR A 33 10.22 -3.37 7.14
CA THR A 33 9.12 -3.83 8.00
C THR A 33 9.55 -5.12 8.71
N HIS A 34 8.73 -5.61 9.62
CA HIS A 34 8.89 -6.92 10.27
C HIS A 34 7.87 -7.90 9.69
N TYR A 35 8.19 -9.20 9.70
CA TYR A 35 7.22 -10.24 9.34
C TYR A 35 6.05 -10.24 10.36
N PRO A 36 4.80 -10.03 9.91
CA PRO A 36 3.65 -10.24 10.79
C PRO A 36 3.42 -11.74 10.96
N GLY A 37 3.80 -12.30 12.12
CA GLY A 37 3.32 -13.63 12.55
C GLY A 37 4.33 -14.78 12.62
N ALA A 38 5.64 -14.56 12.53
CA ALA A 38 6.60 -15.63 12.86
C ALA A 38 6.90 -15.59 14.37
N HIS A 39 6.12 -16.34 15.17
CA HIS A 39 6.40 -16.53 16.60
C HIS A 39 7.72 -17.27 16.89
N ASP A 40 8.45 -17.68 15.85
CA ASP A 40 9.72 -18.43 15.93
C ASP A 40 10.91 -17.69 15.29
N HIS A 41 10.67 -16.48 14.75
CA HIS A 41 11.74 -15.55 14.44
C HIS A 41 11.72 -14.51 15.54
N ALA A 42 12.77 -14.43 16.36
CA ALA A 42 12.98 -13.31 17.25
C ALA A 42 12.67 -12.03 16.46
N GLY A 43 11.70 -11.24 16.94
CA GLY A 43 10.90 -10.27 16.18
C GLY A 43 11.65 -9.08 15.54
N ASP A 44 12.96 -9.22 15.37
CA ASP A 44 13.92 -8.22 14.92
C ASP A 44 14.33 -8.40 13.44
N GLN A 45 13.74 -9.36 12.71
CA GLN A 45 14.09 -9.54 11.30
C GLN A 45 13.51 -8.40 10.45
N HIS A 46 14.37 -7.43 10.13
CA HIS A 46 14.10 -6.38 9.16
C HIS A 46 14.02 -6.98 7.74
N VAL A 47 12.88 -6.78 7.07
CA VAL A 47 12.72 -7.13 5.66
C VAL A 47 12.58 -5.86 4.80
N PRO A 48 13.18 -5.82 3.60
CA PRO A 48 13.04 -4.69 2.68
C PRO A 48 11.57 -4.44 2.31
N HIS A 49 11.14 -3.19 2.36
CA HIS A 49 9.77 -2.79 2.12
C HIS A 49 9.66 -1.55 1.24
N VAL A 50 8.92 -1.67 0.13
CA VAL A 50 8.62 -0.58 -0.81
C VAL A 50 7.14 -0.21 -0.68
N ARG A 51 6.85 1.06 -0.39
CA ARG A 51 5.48 1.56 -0.21
C ARG A 51 5.01 2.34 -1.45
N LEU A 52 4.06 1.76 -2.19
CA LEU A 52 3.34 2.42 -3.27
C LEU A 52 1.87 2.59 -2.83
N SER A 53 1.39 3.83 -2.74
CA SER A 53 0.00 4.10 -2.31
C SER A 53 -0.54 5.38 -2.93
N GLY A 54 -1.86 5.45 -3.12
CA GLY A 54 -2.60 6.65 -3.50
C GLY A 54 -3.35 6.53 -4.83
N LEU A 55 -4.23 7.51 -5.08
CA LEU A 55 -5.15 7.54 -6.23
C LEU A 55 -4.47 7.44 -7.62
N TRP A 56 -3.16 7.72 -7.70
CA TRP A 56 -2.41 7.58 -8.96
C TRP A 56 -2.27 6.11 -9.40
N LEU A 57 -2.33 5.15 -8.47
CA LEU A 57 -2.32 3.73 -8.78
C LEU A 57 -3.60 3.30 -9.49
N GLU A 58 -4.75 3.74 -8.96
CA GLU A 58 -6.07 3.49 -9.56
C GLU A 58 -6.15 4.09 -10.98
N GLN A 59 -5.61 5.29 -11.18
CA GLN A 59 -5.53 5.93 -12.50
C GLN A 59 -4.70 5.13 -13.53
N LEU A 60 -3.81 4.24 -13.06
CA LEU A 60 -3.03 3.33 -13.90
C LEU A 60 -3.62 1.92 -13.97
N GLY A 61 -4.81 1.69 -13.39
CA GLY A 61 -5.49 0.39 -13.39
C GLY A 61 -5.15 -0.53 -12.21
N PHE A 62 -4.32 -0.09 -11.25
CA PHE A 62 -4.02 -0.83 -10.02
C PHE A 62 -5.14 -0.63 -8.99
N ALA A 63 -6.39 -0.93 -9.38
CA ALA A 63 -7.55 -0.83 -8.50
C ALA A 63 -7.55 -1.93 -7.43
N ILE A 64 -8.27 -1.70 -6.33
CA ILE A 64 -8.41 -2.69 -5.26
C ILE A 64 -9.04 -3.97 -5.83
N GLY A 65 -8.41 -5.12 -5.55
CA GLY A 65 -8.88 -6.43 -6.03
C GLY A 65 -8.36 -6.83 -7.41
N THR A 66 -7.57 -5.99 -8.11
CA THR A 66 -6.91 -6.40 -9.36
C THR A 66 -5.75 -7.35 -9.07
N LYS A 67 -5.55 -8.32 -9.97
CA LYS A 67 -4.39 -9.22 -9.92
C LYS A 67 -3.23 -8.57 -10.66
N LEU A 68 -2.03 -8.74 -10.12
CA LEU A 68 -0.80 -8.20 -10.71
C LEU A 68 0.13 -9.33 -11.11
N ARG A 69 0.85 -9.14 -12.22
CA ARG A 69 2.07 -9.86 -12.54
C ARG A 69 3.24 -9.08 -11.97
N ILE A 70 4.13 -9.77 -11.26
CA ILE A 70 5.37 -9.20 -10.74
C ILE A 70 6.52 -9.96 -11.38
N THR A 71 7.41 -9.24 -12.07
CA THR A 71 8.64 -9.77 -12.65
C THR A 71 9.82 -9.08 -11.96
N ALA A 72 10.78 -9.86 -11.47
CA ALA A 72 11.96 -9.37 -10.77
C ALA A 72 13.24 -9.78 -11.48
N SER A 73 14.19 -8.85 -11.54
CA SER A 73 15.56 -9.08 -12.00
C SER A 73 16.52 -8.23 -11.16
N GLU A 74 17.82 -8.37 -11.37
CA GLU A 74 18.82 -7.62 -10.62
C GLU A 74 18.58 -6.10 -10.74
N GLY A 75 18.28 -5.46 -9.59
CA GLY A 75 18.01 -4.03 -9.50
C GLY A 75 16.65 -3.56 -10.06
N GLN A 76 15.76 -4.45 -10.50
CA GLN A 76 14.52 -4.06 -11.16
C GLN A 76 13.31 -4.88 -10.69
N LEU A 77 12.17 -4.18 -10.55
CA LEU A 77 10.86 -4.76 -10.29
C LEU A 77 9.86 -4.17 -11.29
N LEU A 78 9.28 -5.03 -12.13
CA LEU A 78 8.19 -4.68 -13.03
C LEU A 78 6.88 -5.21 -12.46
N MET A 79 5.88 -4.33 -12.33
CA MET A 79 4.53 -4.68 -11.89
C MET A 79 3.54 -4.31 -13.00
N GLU A 80 2.71 -5.26 -13.39
CA GLU A 80 1.72 -5.09 -14.46
C GLU A 80 0.35 -5.57 -14.01
N VAL A 81 -0.70 -4.86 -14.39
CA VAL A 81 -2.08 -5.28 -14.13
C VAL A 81 -2.43 -6.43 -15.08
N LEU A 82 -2.88 -7.55 -14.51
CA LEU A 82 -3.40 -8.64 -15.30
C LEU A 82 -4.85 -8.37 -15.71
N PRO A 83 -5.25 -8.73 -16.94
CA PRO A 83 -6.65 -8.66 -17.32
C PRO A 83 -7.50 -9.56 -16.39
N PRO A 84 -8.77 -9.20 -16.15
CA PRO A 84 -9.70 -10.08 -15.45
C PRO A 84 -9.72 -11.44 -16.16
N VAL A 85 -9.42 -12.50 -15.42
CA VAL A 85 -9.58 -13.85 -15.94
C VAL A 85 -11.08 -14.09 -16.02
N GLU A 86 -11.65 -14.03 -17.21
CA GLU A 86 -13.01 -14.50 -17.46
C GLU A 86 -13.05 -15.99 -17.16
N VAL A 87 -13.51 -16.34 -15.97
CA VAL A 87 -13.88 -17.73 -15.66
C VAL A 87 -15.14 -18.04 -16.47
N PRO A 88 -15.11 -19.00 -17.41
CA PRO A 88 -16.31 -19.35 -18.15
C PRO A 88 -17.37 -19.80 -17.15
N ALA A 89 -18.52 -19.13 -17.18
CA ALA A 89 -19.64 -19.42 -16.29
C ALA A 89 -19.98 -20.90 -16.42
N LYS A 90 -19.85 -21.64 -15.31
CA LYS A 90 -20.23 -23.05 -15.23
C LYS A 90 -21.69 -23.15 -15.65
N ALA A 91 -21.96 -23.78 -16.79
CA ALA A 91 -23.31 -23.96 -17.31
C ALA A 91 -24.21 -24.56 -16.22
N PRO A 92 -25.45 -24.07 -16.05
CA PRO A 92 -26.37 -24.62 -15.07
C PRO A 92 -26.58 -26.09 -15.39
N SER A 93 -26.18 -26.96 -14.45
CA SER A 93 -26.44 -28.39 -14.54
C SER A 93 -27.94 -28.59 -14.40
N VAL A 94 -28.62 -28.78 -15.53
CA VAL A 94 -30.01 -29.20 -15.58
C VAL A 94 -30.06 -30.61 -14.99
N ARG A 95 -30.51 -30.73 -13.74
CA ARG A 95 -30.98 -32.01 -13.21
C ARG A 95 -32.31 -32.32 -13.89
N ARG A 96 -32.32 -33.38 -14.70
CA ARG A 96 -33.53 -34.06 -15.17
C ARG A 96 -34.05 -35.00 -14.09
#